data_AF-A0A8H4RV94-F1
#
_entry.id   AF-A0A8H4RV94-F1
#
_cell.length_a   1.000
_cell.length_b   1.000
_cell.length_c   1.000
_cell.angle_alpha   90.00
_cell.angle_beta   90.00
_cell.angle_gamma   90.00
#
_symmetry.space_group_name_H-M   'P 1'
#
loop_
_entity.id
_entity.type
_entity.pdbx_description
1 polymer ?
#
loop_
_entity_poly.entity_id
_entity_poly.type
_entity_poly.pdbx_seq_one_letter_code
_entity_poly.pdbx_strand_id
1 'polypeptide(L)'
;MADANEVMKRNLEQALGFISKVEAQFPKDKSDTYQQMLEILRAYREQEKTIRQVRVEIKELFKDEPSLIEDFEKFLPLATGTKL
;
A
#
# COMPACT_ATOMS: atom_id res chain seq x y z
N MET A 1 18.48 17.04 9.62
CA MET A 1 18.36 15.99 8.57
C MET A 1 18.34 14.60 9.19
N ALA A 2 17.50 14.40 10.22
CA ALA A 2 17.21 13.08 10.82
C ALA A 2 15.85 12.53 10.32
N ASP A 3 15.06 13.40 9.68
CA ASP A 3 13.63 13.19 9.42
C ASP A 3 13.36 12.17 8.32
N ALA A 4 14.19 12.09 7.27
CA ALA A 4 13.94 11.18 6.15
C ALA A 4 14.13 9.69 6.52
N ASN A 5 15.16 9.37 7.32
CA ASN A 5 15.47 8.00 7.70
C ASN A 5 14.49 7.46 8.75
N GLU A 6 14.05 8.33 9.68
CA GLU A 6 13.00 8.02 10.65
C GLU A 6 11.63 7.85 9.97
N VAL A 7 11.29 8.69 9.00
CA VAL A 7 10.05 8.58 8.22
C VAL A 7 10.03 7.27 7.42
N MET A 8 11.12 6.92 6.74
CA MET A 8 11.20 5.66 6.00
C MET A 8 11.04 4.44 6.91
N LYS A 9 11.65 4.46 8.11
CA LYS A 9 11.49 3.40 9.11
C LYS A 9 10.04 3.27 9.58
N ARG A 10 9.37 4.39 9.89
CA ARG A 10 7.94 4.38 10.29
C ARG A 10 7.05 3.85 9.17
N ASN A 11 7.32 4.23 7.92
CA ASN A 11 6.56 3.73 6.76
C ASN A 11 6.72 2.20 6.58
N LEU A 12 7.92 1.66 6.85
CA LEU A 12 8.15 0.21 6.80
C LEU A 12 7.38 -0.54 7.90
N GLU A 13 7.45 -0.07 9.15
CA GLU A 13 6.70 -0.67 10.26
C GLU A 13 5.18 -0.66 9.99
N GLN A 14 4.69 0.44 9.44
CA GLN A 14 3.29 0.61 9.06
C GLN A 14 2.88 -0.30 7.87
N ALA A 15 3.72 -0.42 6.84
CA ALA A 15 3.47 -1.32 5.70
C ALA A 15 3.44 -2.80 6.12
N LEU A 16 4.31 -3.21 7.04
CA LEU A 16 4.29 -4.55 7.62
C LEU A 16 2.98 -4.81 8.38
N GLY A 17 2.52 -3.83 9.16
CA GLY A 17 1.22 -3.89 9.84
C GLY A 17 0.05 -4.02 8.87
N PHE A 18 0.09 -3.29 7.74
CA PHE A 18 -0.92 -3.39 6.69
C PHE A 18 -0.97 -4.78 6.07
N ILE A 19 0.18 -5.33 5.67
CA ILE A 19 0.24 -6.67 5.07
C ILE A 19 -0.33 -7.71 6.04
N SER A 20 0.01 -7.62 7.33
CA SER A 20 -0.52 -8.53 8.34
C SER A 20 -2.04 -8.40 8.50
N LYS A 21 -2.59 -7.19 8.38
CA LYS A 21 -4.04 -6.93 8.45
C LYS A 21 -4.77 -7.45 7.21
N VAL A 22 -4.21 -7.24 6.02
CA VAL A 22 -4.73 -7.77 4.76
C VAL A 22 -4.70 -9.30 4.78
N GLU A 23 -3.62 -9.92 5.26
CA GLU A 23 -3.52 -11.39 5.37
C GLU A 23 -4.57 -11.98 6.33
N ALA A 24 -4.90 -11.27 7.42
CA ALA A 24 -5.93 -11.69 8.37
C ALA A 24 -7.35 -11.62 7.79
N GLN A 25 -7.67 -10.59 7.01
CA GLN A 25 -8.98 -10.41 6.36
C GLN A 25 -9.12 -11.26 5.09
N PHE A 26 -8.03 -11.36 4.32
CA PHE A 26 -7.95 -12.01 3.01
C PHE A 26 -6.85 -13.07 3.02
N PRO A 27 -7.13 -14.27 3.56
CA PRO A 27 -6.13 -15.33 3.61
C PRO A 27 -5.72 -15.74 2.20
N LYS A 28 -4.39 -15.80 1.98
CA LYS A 28 -3.73 -16.07 0.68
C LYS A 28 -4.27 -17.25 -0.11
N ASP A 29 -4.77 -18.29 0.58
CA ASP A 29 -5.27 -19.53 -0.03
C ASP A 29 -6.74 -19.44 -0.48
N LYS A 30 -7.48 -18.43 -0.03
CA LYS A 30 -8.94 -18.33 -0.27
C LYS A 30 -9.38 -17.05 -0.96
N SER A 31 -8.56 -16.01 -0.93
CA SER A 31 -8.93 -14.71 -1.48
C SER A 31 -8.05 -14.29 -2.65
N ASP A 32 -8.70 -14.15 -3.80
CA ASP A 32 -8.13 -13.55 -5.01
C ASP A 32 -7.65 -12.10 -4.74
N THR A 33 -8.25 -11.43 -3.75
CA THR A 33 -7.86 -10.08 -3.32
C THR A 33 -6.39 -10.00 -2.91
N TYR A 34 -5.87 -10.99 -2.20
CA TYR A 34 -4.47 -11.00 -1.77
C TYR A 34 -3.52 -11.17 -2.97
N GLN A 35 -3.87 -12.06 -3.92
CA GLN A 35 -3.10 -12.22 -5.15
C GLN A 35 -3.08 -10.95 -5.99
N GLN A 36 -4.23 -10.33 -6.21
CA GLN A 36 -4.32 -9.08 -6.98
C GLN A 36 -3.53 -7.94 -6.33
N MET A 37 -3.54 -7.85 -4.99
CA MET A 37 -2.70 -6.88 -4.27
C MET A 37 -1.21 -7.09 -4.61
N LEU A 38 -0.73 -8.34 -4.58
CA LEU A 38 0.66 -8.66 -4.91
C LEU A 38 1.00 -8.33 -6.37
N GLU A 39 0.08 -8.57 -7.30
CA GLU A 39 0.27 -8.22 -8.72
C GLU A 39 0.39 -6.71 -8.92
N ILE A 40 -0.46 -5.92 -8.25
CA ILE A 40 -0.40 -4.46 -8.30
C ILE A 40 0.93 -3.95 -7.73
N LEU A 41 1.37 -4.47 -6.58
CA LEU A 41 2.65 -4.11 -5.96
C LEU A 41 3.84 -4.53 -6.82
N ARG A 42 3.74 -5.68 -7.50
CA ARG A 42 4.75 -6.16 -8.43
C ARG A 42 4.91 -5.21 -9.62
N ALA A 43 3.81 -4.83 -10.27
CA ALA A 43 3.82 -3.89 -11.38
C ALA A 43 4.37 -2.51 -11.00
N TYR A 44 4.20 -2.07 -9.74
CA TYR A 44 4.86 -0.87 -9.21
C TYR A 44 6.39 -1.04 -9.12
N ARG A 45 6.86 -2.18 -8.60
CA ARG A 45 8.29 -2.48 -8.47
C ARG A 45 8.98 -2.62 -9.83
N GLU A 46 8.28 -3.16 -10.81
CA GLU A 46 8.74 -3.28 -12.20
C GLU A 46 8.65 -1.94 -12.96
N GLN A 47 8.21 -0.86 -12.30
CA GLN A 47 8.00 0.48 -12.87
C GLN A 47 6.98 0.52 -14.03
N GLU A 48 6.17 -0.54 -14.18
CA GLU A 48 5.11 -0.61 -15.19
C GLU A 48 3.90 0.25 -14.80
N LYS A 49 3.61 0.35 -13.49
CA LYS A 49 2.54 1.20 -12.94
C LYS A 49 3.10 2.34 -12.12
N THR A 50 2.53 3.52 -12.29
CA THR A 50 2.85 4.68 -11.44
C THR A 50 2.19 4.54 -10.06
N ILE A 51 2.72 5.23 -9.06
CA ILE A 51 2.13 5.26 -7.71
C ILE A 51 0.65 5.70 -7.71
N ARG A 52 0.26 6.55 -8.68
CA ARG A 52 -1.13 6.98 -8.85
C ARG A 52 -2.02 5.83 -9.32
N GLN A 53 -1.57 5.05 -10.31
CA GLN A 53 -2.31 3.89 -10.80
C GLN A 53 -2.43 2.80 -9.73
N VAL A 54 -1.33 2.51 -9.03
CA VAL A 54 -1.32 1.59 -7.88
C VAL A 54 -2.36 1.99 -6.84
N ARG A 55 -2.45 3.29 -6.52
CA ARG A 55 -3.44 3.78 -5.55
C ARG A 55 -4.87 3.56 -6.03
N VAL A 56 -5.18 3.82 -7.30
CA VAL A 56 -6.52 3.59 -7.85
C VAL A 56 -6.88 2.11 -7.78
N GLU A 57 -5.99 1.24 -8.23
CA GLU A 57 -6.22 -0.21 -8.25
C GLU A 57 -6.39 -0.78 -6.83
N ILE A 58 -5.59 -0.34 -5.86
CA ILE A 58 -5.74 -0.74 -4.46
C ILE A 58 -7.07 -0.25 -3.87
N LYS A 59 -7.53 0.96 -4.24
CA LYS A 59 -8.85 1.47 -3.82
C LYS A 59 -9.99 0.64 -4.39
N GLU A 60 -9.89 0.23 -5.66
CA GLU A 60 -10.91 -0.63 -6.26
C GLU A 60 -10.88 -2.05 -5.68
N LEU A 61 -9.69 -2.57 -5.41
CA LEU A 61 -9.48 -3.88 -4.82
C LEU A 61 -10.09 -4.00 -3.42
N PHE A 62 -9.97 -2.94 -2.60
CA PHE A 62 -10.52 -2.87 -1.24
C PHE A 62 -11.78 -2.01 -1.15
N LYS A 63 -12.54 -1.83 -2.24
CA LYS A 63 -13.72 -0.96 -2.28
C LYS A 63 -14.78 -1.33 -1.23
N ASP A 64 -14.88 -2.61 -0.88
CA ASP A 64 -15.80 -3.14 0.13
C ASP A 64 -15.23 -3.03 1.56
N GLU A 65 -13.95 -2.65 1.70
CA GLU A 65 -13.20 -2.52 2.96
C GLU A 65 -12.57 -1.12 3.08
N PRO A 66 -13.38 -0.07 3.33
CA PRO A 66 -12.90 1.32 3.37
C PRO A 66 -11.82 1.56 4.43
N SER A 67 -11.84 0.82 5.56
CA SER A 67 -10.80 0.93 6.58
C SER A 67 -9.41 0.55 6.05
N LEU A 68 -9.31 -0.44 5.16
CA LEU A 68 -8.03 -0.82 4.54
C LEU A 68 -7.54 0.25 3.57
N ILE A 69 -8.45 0.90 2.84
CA ILE A 69 -8.12 2.03 1.97
C ILE A 69 -7.58 3.20 2.79
N GLU A 70 -8.25 3.57 3.87
CA GLU A 70 -7.83 4.67 4.76
C GLU A 70 -6.46 4.40 5.38
N ASP A 71 -6.23 3.17 5.84
CA ASP A 71 -4.94 2.73 6.33
C ASP A 71 -3.88 2.82 5.22
N PHE A 72 -4.16 2.33 4.00
CA PHE A 72 -3.26 2.41 2.86
C PHE A 72 -2.88 3.85 2.48
N GLU A 73 -3.83 4.80 2.53
CA GLU A 73 -3.56 6.21 2.26
C GLU A 73 -2.69 6.87 3.35
N LYS A 74 -2.69 6.36 4.59
CA LYS A 74 -1.77 6.79 5.66
C LYS A 74 -0.36 6.23 5.47
N PHE A 75 -0.23 5.03 4.91
CA PHE A 75 1.06 4.35 4.73
C PHE A 75 1.85 4.82 3.52
N LEU A 76 1.17 5.36 2.51
CA LEU A 76 1.84 6.14 1.48
C LEU A 76 2.14 7.51 2.09
N PRO A 77 3.38 7.81 2.52
CA PRO A 77 3.75 9.19 2.73
C PRO A 77 3.42 9.88 1.41
N LEU A 78 2.48 10.80 1.48
CA LEU A 78 2.16 11.67 0.39
C LEU A 78 3.50 12.24 -0.13
N ALA A 79 3.97 11.73 -1.26
CA ALA A 79 4.89 12.44 -2.14
C ALA A 79 4.18 13.67 -2.76
N THR A 80 3.31 14.32 -1.99
CA THR A 80 2.82 15.67 -2.20
C THR A 80 3.34 16.46 -1.01
N GLY A 81 4.44 17.18 -1.20
CA GLY A 81 4.92 18.07 -0.15
C GLY A 81 6.28 18.73 -0.35
N THR A 82 7.18 18.19 -1.18
CA THR A 82 8.42 18.90 -1.52
C THR A 82 8.44 19.21 -3.00
N LYS A 83 7.90 20.39 -3.30
CA LYS A 83 8.32 21.21 -4.45
C LYS A 83 9.85 21.20 -4.46
N LEU A 84 10.44 20.64 -5.52
CA LEU A 84 11.83 20.85 -5.89
C LEU A 84 12.09 22.36 -6.04
#